data_AF-W4Q945-F1
#
_entry.id   AF-W4Q945-F1
#
_cell.length_a   1.000
_cell.length_b   1.000
_cell.length_c   1.000
_cell.angle_alpha   90.00
_cell.angle_beta   90.00
_cell.angle_gamma   90.00
#
_symmetry.space_group_name_H-M   'P 1'
#
loop_
_entity.id
_entity.type
_entity.pdbx_description
1 polymer ?
#
loop_
_entity_poly.entity_id
_entity_poly.type
_entity_poly.pdbx_seq_one_letter_code
_entity_poly.pdbx_strand_id
1 'polypeptide(L)' 'MTAYTACRPEVEAAGATYVETGLHVDGNLVTGHAWPDLPGFMREFFNLLASKNGSTI' A
#
# COMPACT_ATOMS: atom_id res chain seq x y z
N MET A 1 6.95 2.09 -1.70
CA MET A 1 5.68 2.83 -1.43
C MET A 1 5.11 3.35 -2.73
N THR A 2 3.80 3.21 -2.97
CA THR A 2 3.11 3.94 -4.06
C THR A 2 2.21 5.03 -3.47
N ALA A 3 1.93 6.05 -4.25
CA ALA A 3 1.00 7.12 -3.93
C ALA A 3 0.54 7.75 -5.25
N TYR A 4 -0.42 8.67 -5.19
CA TYR A 4 -0.80 9.47 -6.34
C TYR A 4 0.43 10.14 -6.98
N THR A 5 0.53 10.19 -8.32
CA THR A 5 1.75 10.64 -9.03
C THR A 5 2.23 12.01 -8.57
N ALA A 6 1.30 12.92 -8.28
CA ALA A 6 1.65 14.27 -7.82
C ALA A 6 2.34 14.28 -6.45
N CYS A 7 2.16 13.21 -5.65
CA CYS A 7 2.77 13.05 -4.33
C CYS A 7 4.15 12.36 -4.37
N ARG A 8 4.65 12.00 -5.56
CA ARG A 8 5.98 11.39 -5.72
C ARG A 8 7.11 12.21 -5.07
N PRO A 9 7.25 13.53 -5.30
CA PRO A 9 8.37 14.27 -4.73
C PRO A 9 8.35 14.29 -3.20
N GLU A 10 7.18 14.26 -2.57
CA GLU A 10 7.02 14.17 -1.12
C GLU A 10 7.39 12.78 -0.59
N VAL A 11 7.03 11.71 -1.31
CA VAL A 11 7.41 10.33 -0.96
C VAL A 11 8.94 10.17 -1.01
N GLU A 12 9.58 10.67 -2.07
CA GLU A 12 11.03 10.63 -2.23
C GLU A 12 11.73 11.54 -1.21
N ALA A 13 11.19 12.73 -0.94
CA ALA A 13 11.71 13.65 0.08
C ALA A 13 11.62 13.08 1.51
N ALA A 14 10.61 12.25 1.79
CA ALA A 14 10.49 11.50 3.04
C ALA A 14 11.47 10.32 3.15
N GLY A 15 12.29 10.06 2.11
CA GLY A 15 13.27 8.99 2.07
C GLY A 15 12.71 7.62 1.67
N ALA A 16 11.48 7.56 1.18
CA ALA A 16 10.88 6.33 0.69
C ALA A 16 11.13 6.13 -0.81
N THR A 17 11.28 4.88 -1.24
CA THR A 17 11.35 4.55 -2.67
C THR A 17 9.93 4.57 -3.26
N TYR A 18 9.71 5.47 -4.21
CA TYR A 18 8.47 5.51 -4.99
C TYR A 18 8.39 4.34 -5.96
N VAL A 19 7.30 3.60 -5.92
CA VAL A 19 7.04 2.41 -6.75
C VAL A 19 5.92 2.73 -7.72
N GLU A 20 6.21 2.67 -9.01
CA GLU A 20 5.27 2.95 -10.11
C GLU A 20 4.29 1.78 -10.34
N THR A 21 3.59 1.36 -9.29
CA THR A 21 2.53 0.34 -9.34
C THR A 21 1.24 0.89 -8.74
N GLY A 22 0.08 0.35 -9.18
CA GLY A 22 -1.23 0.75 -8.64
C GLY A 22 -1.41 0.37 -7.16
N LEU A 23 -0.92 -0.79 -6.77
CA LEU A 23 -0.95 -1.28 -5.40
C LEU A 23 0.46 -1.74 -5.01
N HIS A 24 0.87 -1.45 -3.79
CA HIS A 24 2.15 -1.90 -3.25
C HIS A 24 2.03 -2.22 -1.76
N VAL A 25 2.45 -3.44 -1.40
CA VAL A 25 2.54 -3.92 -0.01
C VAL A 25 4.00 -4.05 0.36
N ASP A 26 4.39 -3.44 1.47
CA ASP A 26 5.73 -3.54 2.05
C ASP A 26 5.60 -3.90 3.54
N GLY A 27 5.87 -5.16 3.87
CA GLY A 27 5.71 -5.68 5.23
C GLY A 27 4.28 -5.48 5.76
N ASN A 28 4.14 -4.58 6.73
CA ASN A 28 2.87 -4.23 7.37
C ASN A 28 2.19 -2.97 6.81
N LEU A 29 2.69 -2.43 5.69
CA LEU A 29 2.20 -1.21 5.07
C LEU A 29 1.62 -1.51 3.68
N VAL A 30 0.34 -1.20 3.49
CA VAL A 30 -0.32 -1.23 2.16
C VAL A 30 -0.44 0.20 1.66
N THR A 31 -0.13 0.42 0.39
CA THR A 31 -0.22 1.72 -0.28
C THR A 31 -0.88 1.56 -1.64
N GLY A 32 -1.70 2.54 -2.05
CA GLY A 32 -2.42 2.53 -3.31
C GLY A 32 -2.22 3.84 -4.08
N HIS A 33 -2.23 3.77 -5.41
CA HIS A 33 -1.99 4.90 -6.28
C HIS A 33 -3.22 5.81 -6.40
N ALA A 34 -4.39 5.21 -6.65
CA ALA A 34 -5.64 5.94 -6.75
C ALA A 34 -6.86 5.07 -6.41
N TRP A 35 -8.06 5.62 -6.62
CA TRP A 35 -9.34 4.93 -6.42
C TRP A 35 -9.53 3.61 -7.20
N PRO A 36 -8.90 3.35 -8.37
CA PRO A 36 -9.01 2.04 -9.02
C PRO A 36 -8.42 0.90 -8.17
N ASP A 37 -7.47 1.21 -7.29
CA ASP A 37 -6.75 0.23 -6.47
C ASP A 37 -7.47 -0.10 -5.16
N LEU A 38 -8.55 0.61 -4.82
CA LEU A 38 -9.33 0.44 -3.58
C LEU A 38 -9.73 -1.02 -3.29
N PRO A 39 -10.26 -1.81 -4.26
CA PRO A 39 -10.62 -3.20 -3.99
C PRO A 39 -9.41 -4.07 -3.62
N GLY A 40 -8.26 -3.85 -4.28
CA GLY A 40 -7.02 -4.54 -3.98
C GLY A 40 -6.44 -4.11 -2.64
N PHE A 41 -6.44 -2.79 -2.37
CA PHE A 41 -5.99 -2.21 -1.11
C PHE A 41 -6.74 -2.79 0.08
N MET A 42 -8.08 -2.83 0.03
CA MET A 42 -8.89 -3.37 1.12
C MET A 42 -8.61 -4.85 1.36
N ARG A 43 -8.44 -5.64 0.30
CA ARG A 43 -8.08 -7.06 0.42
C ARG A 43 -6.75 -7.24 1.15
N GLU A 44 -5.70 -6.54 0.71
CA GLU A 44 -4.39 -6.67 1.35
C GLU A 44 -4.40 -6.11 2.78
N PHE A 45 -5.15 -5.03 3.02
CA PHE A 45 -5.33 -4.49 4.37
C PHE A 45 -5.98 -5.53 5.31
N PHE A 46 -7.04 -6.21 4.87
CA PHE A 46 -7.64 -7.30 5.66
C PHE A 46 -6.71 -8.49 5.83
N ASN A 47 -5.93 -8.87 4.81
CA ASN A 47 -4.92 -9.91 4.91
C ASN A 47 -3.89 -9.60 6.00
N LEU A 48 -3.41 -8.34 6.06
CA LEU A 48 -2.48 -7.91 7.10
C LEU A 48 -3.11 -7.98 8.50
N LEU A 49 -4.36 -7.55 8.66
CA LEU A 49 -5.07 -7.65 9.94
C LEU A 49 -5.28 -9.10 10.38
N ALA A 50 -5.67 -9.99 9.45
CA ALA A 50 -5.86 -11.41 9.73
C ALA A 50 -4.54 -12.09 10.11
N SER A 51 -3.45 -11.80 9.38
CA SER A 51 -2.13 -12.35 9.65
C SER A 51 -1.58 -11.97 11.04
N LYS A 52 -1.94 -10.77 11.53
CA LYS A 52 -1.54 -10.26 12.85
C LYS A 52 -2.31 -10.90 14.00
N ASN A 53 -3.53 -11.39 13.73
CA ASN A 53 -4.44 -11.93 14.74
C ASN A 53 -4.35 -13.47 14.89
N GLY A 54 -3.42 -14.14 14.20
CA GLY A 54 -3.21 -15.60 14.32
C GLY A 54 -4.41 -16.46 13.92
N SER A 55 -5.45 -15.86 13.33
CA SER A 55 -6.66 -16.56 12.92
C SER A 55 -6.61 -16.74 11.41
N THR A 56 -6.15 -17.91 11.00
CA THR A 56 -6.24 -18.36 9.61
C THR A 56 -7.73 -18.52 9.27
N ILE A 57 -8.21 -17.77 8.27
CA ILE A 57 -9.50 -18.06 7.60
C ILE A 57 -9.24 -18.97 6.40
#